data_AF-A0A932DB85-F1
#
_entry.id   AF-A0A932DB85-F1
#
_cell.length_a   1.000
_cell.length_b   1.000
_cell.length_c   1.000
_cell.angle_alpha   90.00
_cell.angle_beta   90.00
_cell.angle_gamma   90.00
#
_symmetry.space_group_name_H-M   'P 1'
#
loop_
_entity.id
_entity.type
_entity.pdbx_description
1 polymer ?
#
loop_
_entity_poly.entity_id
_entity_poly.type
_entity_poly.pdbx_seq_one_letter_code
_entity_poly.pdbx_strand_id
1 'polypeptide(L)'
;MPKICALAATFVFFAASSDFAAPSGKSLVLHTRNRVETAKGSGEWKVVEKTATWDANKTAVIICDMWNQHWCKGATERVAEMAPRMNEVVKAARRRGAFIIHCPSGVLDFYKDTPQRKLAQSALKATPKVPLQGWCKLDPTREAPLPIDDSDGGCDDEPKCPGGSPWKSQIATIEIADGDAITDSDEAYNLMQQRGIDNVIVMGVHVNMCVLGRPFSIRQMIYQGKNVLLMRDLTDAMYNSRAKPFVNHFRGNELVIEHIEKYWCPSITSADFLGGAPFRFKSDTAATASR
;
A
#
# COMPACT_ATOMS: atom_id res chain seq x y z
N MET A 1 -83.61 -24.35 -7.52
CA MET A 1 -82.79 -23.18 -7.15
C MET A 1 -81.36 -23.67 -6.90
N PRO A 2 -80.35 -23.20 -7.65
CA PRO A 2 -79.06 -23.88 -7.77
C PRO A 2 -78.05 -23.43 -6.72
N LYS A 3 -77.17 -24.37 -6.32
CA LYS A 3 -76.01 -24.16 -5.43
C LYS A 3 -74.90 -23.44 -6.20
N ILE A 4 -74.40 -22.32 -5.65
CA ILE A 4 -73.28 -21.56 -6.21
C ILE A 4 -71.98 -22.07 -5.56
N CYS A 5 -71.10 -22.67 -6.35
CA CYS A 5 -69.72 -22.97 -5.99
C CYS A 5 -68.88 -21.69 -6.04
N ALA A 6 -68.18 -21.35 -4.96
CA ALA A 6 -67.18 -20.29 -4.95
C ALA A 6 -65.82 -20.86 -5.40
N LEU A 7 -65.30 -20.34 -6.51
CA LEU A 7 -63.93 -20.61 -6.98
C LEU A 7 -62.99 -19.62 -6.29
N ALA A 8 -62.03 -20.11 -5.50
CA ALA A 8 -60.94 -19.29 -4.97
C ALA A 8 -59.85 -19.13 -6.04
N ALA A 9 -59.60 -17.90 -6.47
CA ALA A 9 -58.50 -17.56 -7.37
C ALA A 9 -57.23 -17.24 -6.55
N THR A 10 -56.26 -18.14 -6.58
CA THR A 10 -54.94 -17.94 -5.97
C THR A 10 -54.08 -17.10 -6.91
N PHE A 11 -53.82 -15.84 -6.56
CA PHE A 11 -52.85 -15.00 -7.27
C PHE A 11 -51.42 -15.41 -6.87
N VAL A 12 -50.68 -16.03 -7.79
CA VAL A 12 -49.24 -16.27 -7.65
C VAL A 12 -48.52 -15.00 -8.07
N PHE A 13 -47.99 -14.23 -7.12
CA PHE A 13 -47.06 -13.14 -7.39
C PHE A 13 -45.69 -13.74 -7.74
N PHE A 14 -45.32 -13.70 -9.02
CA PHE A 14 -43.93 -13.88 -9.43
C PHE A 14 -43.15 -12.61 -9.04
N ALA A 15 -42.42 -12.67 -7.93
CA ALA A 15 -41.40 -11.69 -7.63
C ALA A 15 -40.28 -11.87 -8.65
N ALA A 16 -40.16 -10.93 -9.60
CA ALA A 16 -39.00 -10.85 -10.47
C ALA A 16 -37.79 -10.48 -9.61
N SER A 17 -36.98 -11.48 -9.27
CA SER A 17 -35.64 -11.27 -8.74
C SER A 17 -34.81 -10.61 -9.83
N SER A 18 -34.65 -9.29 -9.72
CA SER A 18 -33.61 -8.57 -10.45
C SER A 18 -32.27 -9.04 -9.93
N ASP A 19 -31.64 -9.96 -10.65
CA ASP A 19 -30.22 -10.28 -10.49
C ASP A 19 -29.43 -9.00 -10.73
N PHE A 20 -29.02 -8.35 -9.64
CA PHE A 20 -27.95 -7.36 -9.69
C PHE A 20 -26.68 -8.12 -10.06
N ALA A 21 -26.40 -8.20 -11.36
CA ALA A 21 -25.08 -8.58 -11.83
C ALA A 21 -24.09 -7.59 -11.22
N ALA A 22 -23.27 -8.06 -10.29
CA ALA A 22 -22.14 -7.30 -9.78
C ALA A 22 -21.31 -6.84 -11.01
N PRO A 23 -20.93 -5.55 -11.10
CA PRO A 23 -20.11 -5.10 -12.22
C PRO A 23 -18.86 -5.97 -12.27
N SER A 24 -18.62 -6.61 -13.43
CA SER A 24 -17.44 -7.45 -13.63
C SER A 24 -16.21 -6.62 -13.25
N GLY A 25 -15.56 -6.97 -12.13
CA GLY A 25 -14.40 -6.24 -11.64
C GLY A 25 -13.34 -6.20 -12.73
N LYS A 26 -12.82 -5.01 -13.03
CA LYS A 26 -11.75 -4.89 -14.03
C LYS A 26 -10.53 -5.60 -13.47
N SER A 27 -9.95 -6.51 -14.24
CA SER A 27 -8.74 -7.20 -13.82
C SER A 27 -7.52 -6.26 -13.84
N LEU A 28 -6.66 -6.37 -12.84
CA LEU A 28 -5.34 -5.76 -12.78
C LEU A 28 -4.31 -6.79 -13.24
N VAL A 29 -3.64 -6.54 -14.36
CA VAL A 29 -2.50 -7.33 -14.82
C VAL A 29 -1.24 -6.71 -14.23
N LEU A 30 -0.53 -7.49 -13.41
CA LEU A 30 0.55 -7.01 -12.55
C LEU A 30 1.84 -7.79 -12.82
N HIS A 31 2.92 -7.10 -13.16
CA HIS A 31 4.22 -7.72 -13.45
C HIS A 31 5.05 -7.75 -12.16
N THR A 32 4.85 -8.82 -11.41
CA THR A 32 5.44 -9.02 -10.09
C THR A 32 6.92 -9.42 -10.19
N ARG A 33 7.73 -8.87 -9.30
CA ARG A 33 9.14 -9.23 -9.09
C ARG A 33 9.31 -9.75 -7.68
N ASN A 34 9.90 -10.93 -7.53
CA ASN A 34 10.22 -11.54 -6.24
C ASN A 34 11.69 -11.96 -6.21
N ARG A 35 12.22 -12.22 -5.02
CA ARG A 35 13.54 -12.84 -4.86
C ARG A 35 13.39 -14.17 -4.15
N VAL A 36 13.91 -15.24 -4.74
CA VAL A 36 13.86 -16.58 -4.18
C VAL A 36 15.27 -17.13 -4.02
N GLU A 37 15.51 -17.87 -2.94
CA GLU A 37 16.79 -18.55 -2.77
C GLU A 37 17.04 -19.54 -3.92
N THR A 38 18.28 -19.61 -4.40
CA THR A 38 18.69 -20.54 -5.45
C THR A 38 18.60 -21.99 -4.97
N ALA A 39 18.90 -22.21 -3.69
CA ALA A 39 18.67 -23.44 -2.94
C ALA A 39 18.38 -23.09 -1.48
N LYS A 40 17.55 -23.88 -0.79
CA LYS A 40 17.14 -23.61 0.59
C LYS A 40 18.38 -23.48 1.50
N GLY A 41 18.55 -22.32 2.12
CA GLY A 41 19.65 -22.02 3.03
C GLY A 41 20.97 -21.66 2.35
N SER A 42 21.00 -21.43 1.03
CA SER A 42 22.23 -21.02 0.32
C SER A 42 22.65 -19.58 0.64
N GLY A 43 21.70 -18.72 1.02
CA GLY A 43 21.91 -17.28 1.13
C GLY A 43 22.08 -16.56 -0.22
N GLU A 44 22.03 -17.30 -1.33
CA GLU A 44 22.08 -16.76 -2.69
C GLU A 44 20.65 -16.61 -3.24
N TRP A 45 20.35 -15.42 -3.77
CA TRP A 45 19.00 -15.07 -4.20
C TRP A 45 18.97 -14.73 -5.69
N LYS A 46 17.97 -15.25 -6.40
CA LYS A 46 17.70 -14.88 -7.79
C LYS A 46 16.39 -14.13 -7.92
N VAL A 47 16.35 -13.20 -8.88
CA VAL A 47 15.13 -12.49 -9.26
C VAL A 47 14.22 -13.44 -10.03
N VAL A 48 12.93 -13.43 -9.70
CA VAL A 48 11.88 -14.17 -10.41
C VAL A 48 10.77 -13.20 -10.73
N GLU A 49 10.40 -13.14 -12.01
CA GLU A 49 9.30 -12.31 -12.49
C GLU A 49 8.12 -13.18 -12.89
N LYS A 50 6.91 -12.73 -12.55
CA LYS A 50 5.65 -13.42 -12.86
C LYS A 50 4.58 -12.40 -13.17
N THR A 51 3.66 -12.75 -14.06
CA THR A 51 2.42 -12.00 -14.25
C THR A 51 1.36 -12.52 -13.28
N ALA A 52 0.77 -11.64 -12.49
CA ALA A 52 -0.39 -11.92 -11.66
C ALA A 52 -1.61 -11.17 -12.22
N THR A 53 -2.80 -11.76 -12.04
CA THR A 53 -4.06 -11.11 -12.39
C THR A 53 -4.90 -11.00 -11.13
N TRP A 54 -5.19 -9.78 -10.69
CA TRP A 54 -6.00 -9.50 -9.50
C TRP A 54 -7.33 -8.86 -9.88
N ASP A 55 -8.40 -9.15 -9.13
CA ASP A 55 -9.65 -8.41 -9.25
C ASP A 55 -9.50 -7.03 -8.59
N ALA A 56 -9.67 -5.94 -9.35
CA ALA A 56 -9.56 -4.59 -8.81
C ALA A 56 -10.56 -4.33 -7.68
N ASN A 57 -11.79 -4.86 -7.76
CA ASN A 57 -12.82 -4.64 -6.74
C ASN A 57 -12.49 -5.34 -5.41
N LYS A 58 -11.58 -6.32 -5.44
CA LYS A 58 -11.03 -7.00 -4.26
C LYS A 58 -9.63 -6.51 -3.88
N THR A 59 -9.21 -5.36 -4.43
CA THR A 59 -7.88 -4.81 -4.23
C THR A 59 -7.95 -3.43 -3.58
N ALA A 60 -7.17 -3.23 -2.51
CA ALA A 60 -6.92 -1.93 -1.93
C ALA A 60 -5.51 -1.42 -2.28
N VAL A 61 -5.39 -0.11 -2.47
CA VAL A 61 -4.12 0.60 -2.61
C VAL A 61 -3.93 1.47 -1.37
N ILE A 62 -2.84 1.22 -0.64
CA ILE A 62 -2.46 1.94 0.56
C ILE A 62 -1.39 2.97 0.20
N ILE A 63 -1.65 4.21 0.57
CA ILE A 63 -0.72 5.33 0.44
C ILE A 63 -0.19 5.63 1.85
N CYS A 64 0.99 5.10 2.15
CA CYS A 64 1.61 5.21 3.47
C CYS A 64 2.35 6.55 3.62
N ASP A 65 1.92 7.38 4.58
CA ASP A 65 2.73 8.46 5.15
C ASP A 65 3.34 9.44 4.13
N MET A 66 2.64 9.69 3.02
CA MET A 66 3.03 10.69 2.01
C MET A 66 2.76 12.12 2.50
N TRP A 67 3.46 12.53 3.56
CA TRP A 67 3.24 13.78 4.26
C TRP A 67 3.59 15.03 3.42
N ASN A 68 3.01 16.17 3.78
CA ASN A 68 3.31 17.47 3.16
C ASN A 68 4.72 18.00 3.49
N GLN A 69 5.31 17.52 4.59
CA GLN A 69 6.65 17.88 5.03
C GLN A 69 7.24 16.78 5.91
N HIS A 70 8.55 16.61 5.87
CA HIS A 70 9.31 15.78 6.79
C HIS A 70 10.39 16.61 7.48
N TRP A 71 10.92 16.16 8.62
CA TRP A 71 11.99 16.88 9.31
C TRP A 71 13.32 16.83 8.53
N CYS A 72 13.53 15.78 7.73
CA CYS A 72 14.60 15.71 6.73
C CYS A 72 14.15 16.42 5.44
N LYS A 73 15.00 17.32 4.95
CA LYS A 73 14.75 18.11 3.74
C LYS A 73 14.78 17.21 2.52
N GLY A 74 15.80 16.37 2.37
CA GLY A 74 15.90 15.40 1.27
C GLY A 74 14.69 14.47 1.17
N ALA A 75 14.20 13.96 2.31
CA ALA A 75 12.97 13.16 2.35
C ALA A 75 11.74 13.94 1.88
N THR A 76 11.61 15.22 2.28
CA THR A 76 10.52 16.09 1.82
C THR A 76 10.57 16.29 0.30
N GLU A 77 11.77 16.51 -0.26
CA GLU A 77 11.98 16.70 -1.69
C GLU A 77 11.67 15.42 -2.49
N ARG A 78 12.11 14.26 -2.02
CA ARG A 78 11.82 12.97 -2.67
C ARG A 78 10.32 12.65 -2.64
N VAL A 79 9.63 12.90 -1.54
CA VAL A 79 8.15 12.79 -1.46
C VAL A 79 7.48 13.69 -2.50
N ALA A 80 7.92 14.95 -2.59
CA ALA A 80 7.37 15.88 -3.58
C ALA A 80 7.64 15.45 -5.03
N GLU A 81 8.79 14.83 -5.29
CA GLU A 81 9.17 14.37 -6.63
C GLU A 81 8.35 13.15 -7.10
N MET A 82 8.10 12.17 -6.20
CA MET A 82 7.31 10.98 -6.53
C MET A 82 5.80 11.24 -6.58
N ALA A 83 5.32 12.25 -5.84
CA ALA A 83 3.89 12.49 -5.64
C ALA A 83 3.06 12.68 -6.92
N PRO A 84 3.52 13.38 -7.97
CA PRO A 84 2.78 13.49 -9.23
C PRO A 84 2.52 12.14 -9.89
N ARG A 85 3.55 11.29 -10.01
CA ARG A 85 3.42 9.95 -10.60
C ARG A 85 2.57 9.04 -9.74
N MET A 86 2.69 9.14 -8.42
CA MET A 86 1.81 8.45 -7.48
C MET A 86 0.35 8.86 -7.66
N ASN A 87 0.06 10.15 -7.83
CA ASN A 87 -1.30 10.64 -8.07
C ASN A 87 -1.89 10.07 -9.38
N GLU A 88 -1.09 9.93 -10.43
CA GLU A 88 -1.51 9.27 -11.68
C GLU A 88 -1.91 7.80 -11.42
N VAL A 89 -1.08 7.05 -10.68
CA VAL A 89 -1.36 5.66 -10.30
C VAL A 89 -2.66 5.58 -9.49
N VAL A 90 -2.82 6.43 -8.48
CA VAL A 90 -4.02 6.46 -7.63
C VAL A 90 -5.27 6.70 -8.46
N LYS A 91 -5.23 7.67 -9.38
CA LYS A 91 -6.34 7.94 -10.32
C LYS A 91 -6.62 6.73 -11.23
N ALA A 92 -5.58 6.07 -11.74
CA ALA A 92 -5.74 4.88 -12.59
C ALA A 92 -6.32 3.68 -11.81
N ALA A 93 -5.82 3.43 -10.60
CA ALA A 93 -6.32 2.39 -9.71
C ALA A 93 -7.79 2.61 -9.36
N ARG A 94 -8.16 3.84 -9.00
CA ARG A 94 -9.55 4.24 -8.72
C ARG A 94 -10.47 4.00 -9.93
N ARG A 95 -10.07 4.42 -11.14
CA ARG A 95 -10.84 4.16 -12.39
C ARG A 95 -11.00 2.67 -12.73
N ARG A 96 -10.12 1.83 -12.20
CA ARG A 96 -10.17 0.37 -12.36
C ARG A 96 -11.03 -0.31 -11.29
N GLY A 97 -11.42 0.39 -10.22
CA GLY A 97 -12.27 -0.14 -9.14
C GLY A 97 -11.52 -0.49 -7.86
N ALA A 98 -10.20 -0.26 -7.80
CA ALA A 98 -9.43 -0.48 -6.58
C ALA A 98 -9.81 0.56 -5.51
N PHE A 99 -9.89 0.10 -4.26
CA PHE A 99 -10.21 0.95 -3.11
C PHE A 99 -8.96 1.69 -2.63
N ILE A 100 -9.01 3.01 -2.52
CA ILE A 100 -7.86 3.83 -2.10
C ILE A 100 -7.97 4.14 -0.60
N ILE A 101 -6.89 3.89 0.13
CA ILE A 101 -6.77 4.20 1.55
C ILE A 101 -5.54 5.09 1.73
N HIS A 102 -5.79 6.33 2.13
CA HIS A 102 -4.76 7.28 2.52
C HIS A 102 -4.43 7.07 3.99
N CYS A 103 -3.16 6.81 4.29
CA CYS A 103 -2.69 6.59 5.64
C CYS A 103 -1.64 7.63 6.06
N PRO A 104 -2.02 8.91 6.30
CA PRO A 104 -1.11 9.94 6.76
C PRO A 104 -0.99 9.90 8.29
N SER A 105 -0.07 9.10 8.80
CA SER A 105 0.02 8.83 10.24
C SER A 105 0.34 10.07 11.05
N GLY A 106 -0.29 10.18 12.22
CA GLY A 106 -0.06 11.26 13.18
C GLY A 106 -0.69 12.60 12.83
N VAL A 107 -1.48 12.69 11.75
CA VAL A 107 -2.15 13.93 11.30
C VAL A 107 -3.64 13.74 10.98
N LEU A 108 -4.29 12.74 11.58
CA LEU A 108 -5.72 12.51 11.36
C LEU A 108 -6.62 13.65 11.82
N ASP A 109 -6.18 14.46 12.80
CA ASP A 109 -6.94 15.62 13.28
C ASP A 109 -7.21 16.66 12.18
N PHE A 110 -6.29 16.79 11.22
CA PHE A 110 -6.48 17.63 10.03
C PHE A 110 -7.68 17.17 9.18
N TYR A 111 -8.00 15.88 9.23
CA TYR A 111 -9.04 15.25 8.42
C TYR A 111 -10.32 14.92 9.20
N LYS A 112 -10.42 15.29 10.48
CA LYS A 112 -11.49 14.83 11.39
C LYS A 112 -12.92 15.01 10.85
N ASP A 113 -13.15 16.07 10.06
CA ASP A 113 -14.48 16.42 9.54
C ASP A 113 -14.73 15.96 8.11
N THR A 114 -13.73 15.37 7.43
CA THR A 114 -13.85 14.97 6.03
C THR A 114 -14.72 13.72 5.86
N PRO A 115 -15.43 13.57 4.72
CA PRO A 115 -16.16 12.35 4.41
C PRO A 115 -15.30 11.09 4.45
N GLN A 116 -14.04 11.17 4.01
CA GLN A 116 -13.12 10.04 3.93
C GLN A 116 -12.65 9.55 5.30
N ARG A 117 -12.47 10.47 6.26
CA ARG A 117 -12.21 10.10 7.67
C ARG A 117 -13.44 9.46 8.29
N LYS A 118 -14.63 10.06 8.09
CA LYS A 118 -15.91 9.52 8.57
C LYS A 118 -16.20 8.13 8.01
N LEU A 119 -15.85 7.89 6.75
CA LEU A 119 -15.95 6.56 6.14
C LEU A 119 -15.13 5.53 6.91
N ALA A 120 -13.88 5.84 7.24
CA ALA A 120 -13.02 4.94 8.02
C ALA A 120 -13.52 4.74 9.45
N GLN A 121 -14.01 5.79 10.12
CA GLN A 121 -14.61 5.68 11.46
C GLN A 121 -15.90 4.86 11.49
N SER A 122 -16.64 4.83 10.37
CA SER A 122 -17.87 4.04 10.24
C SER A 122 -17.62 2.54 10.02
N ALA A 123 -16.36 2.12 9.85
CA ALA A 123 -16.01 0.74 9.58
C ALA A 123 -16.39 -0.17 10.76
N LEU A 124 -17.12 -1.25 10.45
CA LEU A 124 -17.47 -2.25 11.46
C LEU A 124 -16.20 -2.99 11.89
N LYS A 125 -15.99 -3.12 13.20
CA LYS A 125 -14.86 -3.90 13.73
C LYS A 125 -14.93 -5.33 13.20
N ALA A 126 -13.88 -5.76 12.53
CA ALA A 126 -13.72 -7.12 12.06
C ALA A 126 -12.86 -7.92 13.02
N THR A 127 -13.13 -9.22 13.15
CA THR A 127 -12.28 -10.13 13.90
C THR A 127 -11.01 -10.44 13.10
N PRO A 128 -9.82 -10.07 13.57
CA PRO A 128 -8.60 -10.33 12.84
C PRO A 128 -8.11 -11.77 13.04
N LYS A 129 -7.33 -12.31 12.09
CA LYS A 129 -6.76 -13.68 12.19
C LYS A 129 -5.68 -13.77 13.27
N VAL A 130 -4.91 -12.70 13.41
CA VAL A 130 -3.97 -12.47 14.51
C VAL A 130 -4.25 -11.10 15.12
N PRO A 131 -3.88 -10.82 16.38
CA PRO A 131 -4.05 -9.49 16.94
C PRO A 131 -3.43 -8.39 16.06
N LEU A 132 -4.17 -7.29 15.84
CA LEU A 132 -3.65 -6.11 15.18
C LEU A 132 -2.68 -5.40 16.13
N GLN A 133 -1.49 -5.08 15.63
CA GLN A 133 -0.42 -4.45 16.40
C GLN A 133 -0.31 -2.98 16.03
N GLY A 134 -0.19 -2.09 17.02
CA GLY A 134 0.09 -0.67 16.75
C GLY A 134 1.41 -0.43 16.01
N TRP A 135 2.34 -1.40 16.05
CA TRP A 135 3.54 -1.44 15.25
C TRP A 135 4.09 -2.87 15.11
N CYS A 136 4.21 -3.37 13.89
CA CYS A 136 4.88 -4.64 13.57
C CYS A 136 6.40 -4.43 13.46
N LYS A 137 7.12 -4.82 14.52
CA LYS A 137 8.59 -4.81 14.55
C LYS A 137 9.18 -5.84 13.59
N LEU A 138 10.50 -5.75 13.39
CA LEU A 138 11.27 -6.75 12.65
C LEU A 138 11.04 -8.14 13.23
N ASP A 139 10.78 -9.12 12.36
CA ASP A 139 10.49 -10.50 12.75
C ASP A 139 11.69 -11.42 12.48
N PRO A 140 12.55 -11.70 13.46
CA PRO A 140 13.76 -12.49 13.25
C PRO A 140 13.47 -13.95 12.89
N THR A 141 12.23 -14.41 13.02
CA THR A 141 11.83 -15.76 12.58
C THR A 141 11.54 -15.85 11.09
N ARG A 142 11.37 -14.69 10.42
CA ARG A 142 10.95 -14.59 9.02
C ARG A 142 11.92 -13.79 8.14
N GLU A 143 12.55 -12.75 8.69
CA GLU A 143 13.43 -11.84 7.94
C GLU A 143 14.79 -11.66 8.63
N ALA A 144 15.81 -11.37 7.82
CA ALA A 144 17.11 -10.93 8.31
C ALA A 144 17.03 -9.50 8.90
N PRO A 145 18.10 -9.01 9.57
CA PRO A 145 18.24 -7.59 9.85
C PRO A 145 18.08 -6.74 8.58
N LEU A 146 17.61 -5.49 8.73
CA LEU A 146 17.52 -4.57 7.59
C LEU A 146 18.90 -4.37 6.93
N PRO A 147 18.97 -4.22 5.60
CA PRO A 147 20.23 -4.14 4.87
C PRO A 147 20.87 -2.74 4.89
N ILE A 148 20.34 -1.84 5.72
CA ILE A 148 20.80 -0.47 5.94
C ILE A 148 20.90 -0.19 7.43
N ASP A 149 21.78 0.74 7.79
CA ASP A 149 21.81 1.34 9.12
C ASP A 149 20.91 2.58 9.13
N ASP A 150 19.78 2.48 9.82
CA ASP A 150 18.80 3.55 10.02
C ASP A 150 18.77 4.08 11.47
N SER A 151 19.78 3.73 12.27
CA SER A 151 19.84 4.06 13.70
C SER A 151 19.95 5.56 13.99
N ASP A 152 20.39 6.36 13.02
CA ASP A 152 20.54 7.81 13.13
C ASP A 152 19.33 8.61 12.60
N GLY A 153 18.26 7.88 12.21
CA GLY A 153 17.05 8.41 11.60
C GLY A 153 17.14 8.56 10.07
N GLY A 154 18.28 8.27 9.45
CA GLY A 154 18.45 8.13 8.00
C GLY A 154 18.48 9.42 7.18
N CYS A 155 18.68 10.57 7.81
CA CYS A 155 18.81 11.86 7.11
C CYS A 155 20.24 12.06 6.61
N ASP A 156 20.40 12.27 5.31
CA ASP A 156 21.67 12.48 4.62
C ASP A 156 21.98 13.96 4.33
N ASP A 157 21.11 14.90 4.72
CA ASP A 157 21.35 16.34 4.54
C ASP A 157 22.57 16.84 5.34
N GLU A 158 23.31 17.80 4.78
CA GLU A 158 24.41 18.52 5.45
C GLU A 158 24.20 20.04 5.38
N PRO A 159 24.19 20.77 6.52
CA PRO A 159 24.22 20.24 7.88
C PRO A 159 22.98 19.39 8.21
N LYS A 160 23.13 18.43 9.15
CA LYS A 160 22.03 17.54 9.58
C LYS A 160 20.79 18.35 9.98
N CYS A 161 19.64 18.02 9.39
CA CYS A 161 18.38 18.66 9.75
C CYS A 161 17.99 18.38 11.20
N PRO A 162 17.38 19.34 11.92
CA PRO A 162 16.83 19.10 13.25
C PRO A 162 15.69 18.09 13.18
N GLY A 163 15.66 17.13 14.11
CA GLY A 163 14.57 16.16 14.22
C GLY A 163 13.26 16.79 14.67
N GLY A 164 12.14 16.11 14.40
CA GLY A 164 10.81 16.54 14.82
C GLY A 164 9.69 15.92 13.99
N SER A 165 8.48 16.45 14.13
CA SER A 165 7.28 15.98 13.39
C SER A 165 6.58 17.15 12.71
N PRO A 166 7.18 17.75 11.65
CA PRO A 166 6.64 18.96 11.03
C PRO A 166 5.44 18.70 10.10
N TRP A 167 5.15 17.44 9.78
CA TRP A 167 4.01 17.06 8.94
C TRP A 167 2.69 17.51 9.58
N LYS A 168 1.79 18.02 8.75
CA LYS A 168 0.45 18.48 9.15
C LYS A 168 -0.68 17.81 8.39
N SER A 169 -0.36 17.22 7.24
CA SER A 169 -1.30 16.53 6.34
C SER A 169 -0.52 15.61 5.39
N GLN A 170 -1.23 14.82 4.59
CA GLN A 170 -0.70 14.31 3.32
C GLN A 170 -0.33 15.47 2.38
N ILE A 171 0.64 15.26 1.50
CA ILE A 171 0.97 16.20 0.42
C ILE A 171 -0.25 16.42 -0.48
N ALA A 172 -0.55 17.69 -0.78
CA ALA A 172 -1.74 18.08 -1.55
C ALA A 172 -1.71 17.60 -3.01
N THR A 173 -0.53 17.27 -3.54
CA THR A 173 -0.35 16.74 -4.89
C THR A 173 -1.08 15.41 -5.12
N ILE A 174 -1.24 14.60 -4.06
CA ILE A 174 -1.99 13.34 -4.13
C ILE A 174 -3.44 13.63 -3.77
N GLU A 175 -4.30 13.54 -4.78
CA GLU A 175 -5.70 13.88 -4.67
C GLU A 175 -6.47 12.82 -3.87
N ILE A 176 -7.13 13.27 -2.81
CA ILE A 176 -8.10 12.49 -2.03
C ILE A 176 -9.47 12.74 -2.66
N ALA A 177 -10.10 11.69 -3.18
CA ALA A 177 -11.38 11.79 -3.87
C ALA A 177 -12.53 11.21 -3.03
N ASP A 178 -13.75 11.40 -3.53
CA ASP A 178 -14.93 10.74 -2.97
C ASP A 178 -14.81 9.22 -3.09
N GLY A 179 -15.20 8.53 -2.02
CA GLY A 179 -15.11 7.07 -1.92
C GLY A 179 -13.77 6.53 -1.43
N ASP A 180 -12.72 7.37 -1.33
CA ASP A 180 -11.48 7.00 -0.65
C ASP A 180 -11.66 7.01 0.88
N ALA A 181 -10.75 6.36 1.60
CA ALA A 181 -10.69 6.42 3.07
C ALA A 181 -9.43 7.11 3.58
N ILE A 182 -9.52 7.73 4.76
CA ILE A 182 -8.36 8.29 5.49
C ILE A 182 -8.30 7.68 6.89
N THR A 183 -7.21 7.00 7.23
CA THR A 183 -6.93 6.47 8.58
C THR A 183 -5.48 6.04 8.72
N ASP A 184 -4.95 6.02 9.95
CA ASP A 184 -3.63 5.47 10.28
C ASP A 184 -3.71 4.30 11.29
N SER A 185 -4.91 3.70 11.42
CA SER A 185 -5.23 2.72 12.47
C SER A 185 -5.86 1.44 11.91
N ASP A 186 -6.28 0.55 12.81
CA ASP A 186 -6.98 -0.72 12.55
C ASP A 186 -8.25 -0.57 11.68
N GLU A 187 -8.81 0.64 11.59
CA GLU A 187 -9.93 0.96 10.71
C GLU A 187 -9.63 0.60 9.24
N ALA A 188 -8.37 0.69 8.79
CA ALA A 188 -7.99 0.28 7.45
C ALA A 188 -8.28 -1.22 7.23
N TYR A 189 -7.89 -2.06 8.19
CA TYR A 189 -8.18 -3.49 8.15
C TYR A 189 -9.68 -3.77 8.18
N ASN A 190 -10.42 -3.07 9.06
CA ASN A 190 -11.87 -3.20 9.16
C ASN A 190 -12.57 -2.87 7.83
N LEU A 191 -12.19 -1.76 7.18
CA LEU A 191 -12.69 -1.38 5.87
C LEU A 191 -12.37 -2.45 4.81
N MET A 192 -11.15 -2.98 4.79
CA MET A 192 -10.76 -4.04 3.87
C MET A 192 -11.63 -5.29 4.07
N GLN A 193 -11.87 -5.70 5.32
CA GLN A 193 -12.74 -6.83 5.64
C GLN A 193 -14.19 -6.59 5.19
N GLN A 194 -14.76 -5.43 5.52
CA GLN A 194 -16.12 -5.06 5.14
C GLN A 194 -16.34 -5.01 3.62
N ARG A 195 -15.29 -4.65 2.87
CA ARG A 195 -15.32 -4.56 1.40
C ARG A 195 -14.91 -5.84 0.69
N GLY A 196 -14.57 -6.92 1.41
CA GLY A 196 -14.11 -8.16 0.80
C GLY A 196 -12.77 -8.02 0.05
N ILE A 197 -11.89 -7.14 0.53
CA ILE A 197 -10.57 -6.92 -0.05
C ILE A 197 -9.66 -8.08 0.34
N ASP A 198 -9.15 -8.80 -0.65
CA ASP A 198 -8.20 -9.90 -0.49
C ASP A 198 -6.77 -9.46 -0.80
N ASN A 199 -6.63 -8.42 -1.64
CA ASN A 199 -5.36 -7.98 -2.19
C ASN A 199 -5.01 -6.55 -1.75
N VAL A 200 -3.76 -6.31 -1.42
CA VAL A 200 -3.26 -5.02 -0.93
C VAL A 200 -2.00 -4.63 -1.69
N ILE A 201 -2.01 -3.45 -2.28
CA ILE A 201 -0.83 -2.82 -2.88
C ILE A 201 -0.39 -1.69 -1.97
N VAL A 202 0.84 -1.72 -1.49
CA VAL A 202 1.41 -0.72 -0.59
C VAL A 202 2.42 0.15 -1.33
N MET A 203 2.32 1.46 -1.15
CA MET A 203 3.30 2.44 -1.61
C MET A 203 3.41 3.59 -0.62
N GLY A 204 4.34 4.53 -0.84
CA GLY A 204 4.60 5.64 0.08
C GLY A 204 5.88 5.48 0.88
N VAL A 205 5.98 6.13 2.03
CA VAL A 205 7.24 6.28 2.77
C VAL A 205 7.05 5.98 4.27
N HIS A 206 8.09 5.72 5.06
CA HIS A 206 9.41 5.26 4.63
C HIS A 206 9.42 3.73 4.51
N VAL A 207 10.03 3.20 3.45
CA VAL A 207 9.97 1.78 3.07
C VAL A 207 10.53 0.86 4.16
N ASN A 208 11.59 1.27 4.84
CA ASN A 208 12.22 0.55 5.96
C ASN A 208 11.46 0.69 7.29
N MET A 209 10.53 1.64 7.38
CA MET A 209 9.80 1.97 8.62
C MET A 209 8.31 1.72 8.45
N CYS A 210 7.54 2.76 8.13
CA CYS A 210 6.08 2.73 8.18
C CYS A 210 5.46 1.75 7.16
N VAL A 211 6.02 1.68 5.96
CA VAL A 211 5.59 0.75 4.91
C VAL A 211 5.76 -0.72 5.35
N LEU A 212 6.76 -1.04 6.16
CA LEU A 212 6.90 -2.37 6.76
C LEU A 212 6.04 -2.53 8.02
N GLY A 213 6.08 -1.55 8.92
CA GLY A 213 5.71 -1.72 10.32
C GLY A 213 4.35 -1.19 10.75
N ARG A 214 3.67 -0.33 9.98
CA ARG A 214 2.35 0.20 10.39
C ARG A 214 1.28 -0.92 10.43
N PRO A 215 0.25 -0.79 11.29
CA PRO A 215 -0.85 -1.76 11.43
C PRO A 215 -1.61 -2.01 10.13
N PHE A 216 -1.60 -1.05 9.22
CA PHE A 216 -2.29 -1.17 7.93
C PHE A 216 -1.38 -1.71 6.82
N SER A 217 -0.10 -1.97 7.09
CA SER A 217 0.92 -2.14 6.05
C SER A 217 1.50 -3.57 5.96
N ILE A 218 2.62 -3.75 5.25
CA ILE A 218 3.12 -5.04 4.72
C ILE A 218 3.11 -6.16 5.77
N ARG A 219 3.82 -6.00 6.90
CA ARG A 219 3.96 -7.09 7.89
C ARG A 219 2.59 -7.49 8.44
N GLN A 220 1.80 -6.51 8.89
CA GLN A 220 0.48 -6.79 9.47
C GLN A 220 -0.45 -7.44 8.43
N MET A 221 -0.51 -6.92 7.19
CA MET A 221 -1.38 -7.47 6.15
C MET A 221 -1.00 -8.90 5.74
N ILE A 222 0.30 -9.21 5.72
CA ILE A 222 0.78 -10.59 5.52
C ILE A 222 0.35 -11.49 6.67
N TYR A 223 0.48 -11.05 7.93
CA TYR A 223 0.01 -11.83 9.07
C TYR A 223 -1.50 -12.05 9.08
N GLN A 224 -2.28 -11.09 8.55
CA GLN A 224 -3.72 -11.26 8.34
C GLN A 224 -4.06 -12.16 7.12
N GLY A 225 -3.05 -12.65 6.40
CA GLY A 225 -3.18 -13.53 5.24
C GLY A 225 -3.80 -12.84 4.02
N LYS A 226 -3.50 -11.55 3.82
CA LYS A 226 -3.79 -10.84 2.57
C LYS A 226 -2.71 -11.14 1.54
N ASN A 227 -3.06 -11.01 0.25
CA ASN A 227 -2.06 -10.97 -0.81
C ASN A 227 -1.48 -9.55 -0.84
N VAL A 228 -0.18 -9.39 -0.66
CA VAL A 228 0.47 -8.08 -0.57
C VAL A 228 1.44 -7.89 -1.73
N LEU A 229 1.48 -6.68 -2.29
CA LEU A 229 2.50 -6.22 -3.22
C LEU A 229 3.05 -4.87 -2.78
N LEU A 230 4.36 -4.66 -2.95
CA LEU A 230 5.00 -3.35 -2.83
C LEU A 230 5.05 -2.66 -4.20
N MET A 231 4.68 -1.39 -4.31
CA MET A 231 4.98 -0.59 -5.51
C MET A 231 6.38 0.02 -5.41
N ARG A 232 7.39 -0.73 -5.88
CA ARG A 232 8.81 -0.48 -5.59
C ARG A 232 9.36 0.83 -6.14
N ASP A 233 8.75 1.40 -7.18
CA ASP A 233 9.19 2.67 -7.77
C ASP A 233 8.48 3.89 -7.16
N LEU A 234 7.51 3.69 -6.26
CA LEU A 234 6.80 4.76 -5.57
C LEU A 234 6.94 4.62 -4.05
N THR A 235 8.19 4.40 -3.62
CA THR A 235 8.57 4.30 -2.22
C THR A 235 9.99 4.84 -2.00
N ASP A 236 10.29 5.27 -0.78
CA ASP A 236 11.57 5.84 -0.38
C ASP A 236 11.93 5.40 1.03
N ALA A 237 13.23 5.24 1.33
CA ALA A 237 13.73 4.86 2.64
C ALA A 237 14.23 6.08 3.42
N MET A 238 14.23 6.00 4.75
CA MET A 238 15.15 6.82 5.54
C MET A 238 16.48 6.08 5.61
N TYR A 239 17.46 6.56 4.85
CA TYR A 239 18.81 6.02 4.81
C TYR A 239 19.84 7.14 4.64
N ASN A 240 20.77 7.21 5.60
CA ASN A 240 21.93 8.08 5.51
C ASN A 240 23.03 7.38 4.70
N SER A 241 23.37 7.91 3.51
CA SER A 241 24.41 7.32 2.64
C SER A 241 25.82 7.29 3.28
N ARG A 242 26.04 8.02 4.38
CA ARG A 242 27.28 8.01 5.18
C ARG A 242 27.28 6.92 6.25
N ALA A 243 26.17 6.24 6.47
CA ALA A 243 26.06 5.07 7.34
C ALA A 243 26.16 3.77 6.51
N LYS A 244 26.39 2.64 7.18
CA LYS A 244 26.46 1.33 6.50
C LYS A 244 25.18 1.10 5.68
N PRO A 245 25.27 0.57 4.44
CA PRO A 245 26.45 -0.05 3.82
C PRO A 245 27.31 0.91 2.96
N PHE A 246 27.24 2.22 3.19
CA PHE A 246 28.03 3.25 2.47
C PHE A 246 27.78 3.28 0.96
N VAL A 247 26.52 3.13 0.58
CA VAL A 247 26.06 3.27 -0.81
C VAL A 247 25.29 4.57 -0.96
N ASN A 248 25.08 5.02 -2.20
CA ASN A 248 24.21 6.19 -2.42
C ASN A 248 22.78 5.89 -1.93
N HIS A 249 22.02 6.97 -1.68
CA HIS A 249 20.67 6.86 -1.11
C HIS A 249 19.77 5.89 -1.89
N PHE A 250 19.75 6.01 -3.22
CA PHE A 250 18.89 5.21 -4.09
C PHE A 250 19.23 3.72 -4.03
N ARG A 251 20.52 3.37 -3.98
CA ARG A 251 20.93 1.97 -3.78
C ARG A 251 20.55 1.46 -2.39
N GLY A 252 20.60 2.31 -1.36
CA GLY A 252 20.07 1.97 -0.03
C GLY A 252 18.58 1.68 -0.05
N ASN A 253 17.79 2.52 -0.73
CA ASN A 253 16.35 2.28 -0.96
C ASN A 253 16.10 0.96 -1.69
N GLU A 254 16.86 0.69 -2.76
CA GLU A 254 16.79 -0.58 -3.49
C GLU A 254 17.10 -1.78 -2.60
N LEU A 255 18.12 -1.72 -1.73
CA LEU A 255 18.43 -2.81 -0.81
C LEU A 255 17.25 -3.15 0.10
N VAL A 256 16.52 -2.14 0.60
CA VAL A 256 15.31 -2.37 1.41
C VAL A 256 14.18 -3.00 0.57
N ILE A 257 14.01 -2.57 -0.67
CA ILE A 257 13.07 -3.21 -1.60
C ILE A 257 13.45 -4.68 -1.84
N GLU A 258 14.73 -4.97 -2.07
CA GLU A 258 15.22 -6.34 -2.24
C GLU A 258 14.99 -7.18 -0.99
N HIS A 259 15.14 -6.60 0.20
CA HIS A 259 14.80 -7.25 1.48
C HIS A 259 13.32 -7.63 1.54
N ILE A 260 12.43 -6.71 1.16
CA ILE A 260 10.98 -6.98 1.10
C ILE A 260 10.67 -8.10 0.11
N GLU A 261 11.30 -8.08 -1.07
CA GLU A 261 11.14 -9.12 -2.11
C GLU A 261 11.65 -10.50 -1.70
N LYS A 262 12.56 -10.58 -0.71
CA LYS A 262 13.07 -11.86 -0.20
C LYS A 262 12.13 -12.46 0.86
N TYR A 263 11.65 -11.62 1.77
CA TYR A 263 11.06 -12.11 3.04
C TYR A 263 9.56 -11.86 3.18
N TRP A 264 9.02 -10.86 2.50
CA TRP A 264 7.64 -10.39 2.74
C TRP A 264 6.75 -10.62 1.54
N CYS A 265 6.97 -9.90 0.45
CA CYS A 265 6.07 -9.94 -0.69
C CYS A 265 6.78 -9.57 -2.00
N PRO A 266 6.23 -10.00 -3.15
CA PRO A 266 6.66 -9.50 -4.43
C PRO A 266 6.40 -7.99 -4.56
N SER A 267 7.04 -7.37 -5.53
CA SER A 267 6.86 -5.96 -5.86
C SER A 267 6.36 -5.77 -7.29
N ILE A 268 5.75 -4.63 -7.57
CA ILE A 268 5.29 -4.16 -8.90
C ILE A 268 5.74 -2.73 -9.14
N THR A 269 5.48 -2.18 -10.32
CA THR A 269 5.80 -0.76 -10.62
C THR A 269 4.58 0.03 -11.05
N SER A 270 4.71 1.37 -11.02
CA SER A 270 3.70 2.28 -11.57
C SER A 270 3.35 2.00 -13.04
N ALA A 271 4.25 1.35 -13.80
CA ALA A 271 4.01 0.96 -15.19
C ALA A 271 2.85 -0.04 -15.34
N ASP A 272 2.52 -0.85 -14.33
CA ASP A 272 1.37 -1.76 -14.38
C ASP A 272 0.02 -1.00 -14.41
N PHE A 273 0.03 0.25 -13.93
CA PHE A 273 -1.14 1.12 -13.94
C PHE A 273 -1.14 2.12 -15.10
N LEU A 274 0.04 2.56 -15.53
CA LEU A 274 0.19 3.70 -16.42
C LEU A 274 0.83 3.37 -17.78
N GLY A 275 1.38 2.16 -17.92
CA GLY A 275 2.27 1.82 -19.02
C GLY A 275 3.58 2.60 -18.95
N GLY A 276 4.42 2.40 -19.97
CA GLY A 276 5.71 3.09 -20.10
C GLY A 276 6.74 2.62 -19.08
N ALA A 277 7.62 3.54 -18.68
CA ALA A 277 8.69 3.25 -17.72
C ALA A 277 8.21 3.39 -16.26
N PRO A 278 8.79 2.62 -15.33
CA PRO A 278 8.69 2.88 -13.90
C PRO A 278 9.17 4.30 -13.55
N PHE A 279 8.67 4.84 -12.44
CA PHE A 279 9.19 6.08 -11.87
C PHE A 279 10.67 5.93 -11.55
N ARG A 280 11.41 7.02 -11.73
CA ARG A 280 12.81 7.14 -11.32
C ARG A 280 13.09 8.56 -10.87
N PHE A 281 13.76 8.69 -9.72
CA PHE A 281 14.22 9.99 -9.25
C PHE A 281 15.24 10.59 -10.22
N LYS A 282 15.18 11.89 -10.44
CA LYS A 282 16.10 12.62 -11.32
C LYS A 282 17.56 12.48 -10.89
N SER A 283 17.79 12.45 -9.57
CA SER A 283 19.12 12.31 -8.98
C SER A 283 19.62 10.86 -8.93
N ASP A 284 18.78 9.88 -9.28
CA ASP A 284 19.21 8.50 -9.45
C ASP A 284 19.86 8.33 -10.82
N THR A 285 21.13 8.71 -10.91
CA THR A 285 21.92 8.71 -12.15
C THR A 285 22.80 7.48 -12.32
N ALA A 286 22.82 6.56 -11.35
CA ALA A 286 23.63 5.36 -11.46
C ALA A 286 23.05 4.48 -12.58
N ALA A 287 23.83 4.16 -13.62
CA ALA A 287 23.39 3.20 -14.62
C ALA A 287 22.95 1.93 -13.88
N THR A 288 21.69 1.51 -14.05
CA THR A 288 21.16 0.27 -13.47
C THR A 288 22.07 -0.85 -13.94
N ALA A 289 23.03 -1.23 -13.09
CA ALA A 289 23.78 -2.44 -13.30
C ALA A 289 22.76 -3.55 -13.04
N SER A 290 22.19 -4.08 -14.12
CA SER A 290 21.53 -5.37 -14.09
C SER A 290 22.53 -6.38 -13.51
N ARG A 291 22.40 -6.68 -12.23
CA ARG A 291 23.09 -7.78 -11.56
C ARG A 291 22.04 -8.65 -10.87
#